data_AF-A0A6B0SL77-F1
#
_entry.id   AF-A0A6B0SL77-F1
#
_cell.length_a   1.000
_cell.length_b   1.000
_cell.length_c   1.000
_cell.angle_alpha   90.00
_cell.angle_beta   90.00
_cell.angle_gamma   90.00
#
_symmetry.space_group_name_H-M   'P 1'
#
loop_
_entity.id
_entity.type
_entity.pdbx_description
1 polymer ?
#
loop_
_entity_poly.entity_id
_entity_poly.type
_entity_poly.pdbx_seq_one_letter_code
_entity_poly.pdbx_strand_id
1 'polypeptide(L)'
;MSERETSGRRVVLWMYVTAVAVAGLFGYVLGAIVYGNGGPDGPLVEGPGAQVGSFGPITFELTGPNLALFGVLMVGVSLGVGLLAIRYVSERAESA
;
A
#
# COMPACT_ATOMS: atom_id res chain seq x y z
N MET A 1 9.36 4.43 -30.94
CA MET A 1 9.52 4.03 -29.52
C MET A 1 10.45 2.83 -29.51
N SER A 2 11.66 2.98 -28.98
CA SER A 2 12.69 1.94 -29.07
C SER A 2 12.33 0.78 -28.13
N GLU A 3 12.48 -0.48 -28.54
CA GLU A 3 12.07 -1.66 -27.76
C GLU A 3 12.67 -1.68 -26.33
N ARG A 4 13.86 -1.08 -26.15
CA ARG A 4 14.52 -0.91 -24.84
C ARG A 4 13.73 -0.01 -23.88
N GLU A 5 13.13 1.05 -24.39
CA GLU A 5 12.35 2.05 -23.65
C GLU A 5 11.05 1.44 -23.12
N THR A 6 10.41 0.60 -23.96
CA THR A 6 9.21 -0.15 -23.59
C THR A 6 9.52 -1.23 -22.55
N SER A 7 10.69 -1.86 -22.64
CA SER A 7 11.16 -2.86 -21.67
C SER A 7 11.37 -2.26 -20.28
N GLY A 8 12.10 -1.13 -20.18
CA GLY A 8 12.36 -0.45 -18.91
C GLY A 8 11.07 0.01 -18.21
N ARG A 9 10.15 0.64 -18.96
CA ARG A 9 8.85 1.07 -18.42
C ARG A 9 8.04 -0.11 -17.89
N ARG A 10 8.03 -1.23 -18.59
CA ARG A 10 7.33 -2.44 -18.18
C ARG A 10 7.92 -3.03 -16.89
N VAL A 11 9.23 -3.06 -16.74
CA VAL A 11 9.89 -3.55 -15.52
C VAL A 11 9.51 -2.70 -14.31
N VAL A 12 9.60 -1.38 -14.41
CA VAL A 12 9.24 -0.46 -13.30
C VAL A 12 7.76 -0.63 -12.92
N LEU A 13 6.89 -0.77 -13.91
CA LEU A 13 5.46 -0.97 -13.66
C LEU A 13 5.19 -2.31 -12.95
N TRP A 14 5.89 -3.38 -13.33
CA TRP A 14 5.81 -4.67 -12.61
C TRP A 14 6.34 -4.56 -11.18
N MET A 15 7.45 -3.85 -10.97
CA MET A 15 7.99 -3.63 -9.61
C MET A 15 6.98 -2.86 -8.75
N TYR A 16 6.38 -1.81 -9.29
CA TYR A 16 5.34 -1.03 -8.62
C TYR A 16 4.13 -1.92 -8.23
N VAL A 17 3.56 -2.62 -9.21
CA VAL A 17 2.39 -3.49 -8.97
C VAL A 17 2.71 -4.58 -7.94
N THR A 18 3.90 -5.19 -8.02
CA THR A 18 4.31 -6.25 -7.10
C THR A 18 4.48 -5.70 -5.69
N ALA A 19 5.11 -4.53 -5.52
CA ALA A 19 5.28 -3.91 -4.21
C ALA A 19 3.93 -3.58 -3.56
N VAL A 20 2.99 -3.03 -4.33
CA VAL A 20 1.63 -2.71 -3.87
C VAL A 20 0.85 -3.98 -3.51
N ALA A 21 0.96 -5.04 -4.32
CA ALA A 21 0.32 -6.32 -4.04
C ALA A 21 0.86 -6.97 -2.76
N VAL A 22 2.18 -6.94 -2.55
CA VAL A 22 2.82 -7.46 -1.33
C VAL A 22 2.37 -6.65 -0.11
N ALA A 23 2.27 -5.33 -0.21
CA ALA A 23 1.78 -4.49 0.88
C ALA A 23 0.33 -4.84 1.27
N GLY A 24 -0.54 -5.05 0.27
CA GLY A 24 -1.92 -5.50 0.51
C GLY A 24 -1.99 -6.87 1.16
N LEU A 25 -1.23 -7.83 0.64
CA LEU A 25 -1.15 -9.17 1.22
C LEU A 25 -0.67 -9.13 2.67
N PHE A 26 0.37 -8.35 2.94
CA PHE A 26 0.92 -8.21 4.29
C PHE A 26 -0.09 -7.56 5.25
N GLY A 27 -0.76 -6.50 4.82
CA GLY A 27 -1.84 -5.87 5.61
C GLY A 27 -2.99 -6.83 5.91
N TYR A 28 -3.39 -7.65 4.93
CA TYR A 28 -4.40 -8.69 5.13
C TYR A 28 -3.99 -9.71 6.17
N VAL A 29 -2.77 -10.25 6.04
CA VAL A 29 -2.22 -11.27 6.93
C VAL A 29 -2.10 -10.73 8.35
N LEU A 30 -1.61 -9.50 8.52
CA LEU A 30 -1.55 -8.85 9.83
C LEU A 30 -2.94 -8.68 10.43
N GLY A 31 -3.93 -8.23 9.65
CA GLY A 31 -5.28 -8.05 10.20
C GLY A 31 -5.98 -9.35 10.55
N ALA A 32 -5.69 -10.43 9.84
CA ALA A 32 -6.20 -11.76 10.19
C ALA A 32 -5.55 -12.32 11.46
N ILE A 33 -4.22 -12.22 11.58
CA ILE A 33 -3.46 -12.82 12.70
C ILE A 33 -3.55 -11.98 13.97
N VAL A 34 -3.44 -10.66 13.85
CA VAL A 34 -3.42 -9.76 15.01
C VAL A 34 -4.83 -9.48 15.48
N TYR A 35 -5.73 -9.09 14.58
CA TYR A 35 -7.04 -8.53 14.94
C TYR A 35 -8.24 -9.46 14.66
N GLY A 36 -8.02 -10.69 14.21
CA GLY A 36 -9.09 -11.68 14.02
C GLY A 36 -10.21 -11.20 13.08
N ASN A 37 -9.91 -10.32 12.12
CA ASN A 37 -10.90 -9.68 11.25
C ASN A 37 -11.98 -8.84 11.97
N GLY A 38 -11.64 -8.13 13.05
CA GLY A 38 -12.54 -7.16 13.69
C GLY A 38 -13.43 -7.75 14.78
N GLY A 39 -13.27 -9.04 15.09
CA GLY A 39 -13.90 -9.67 16.25
C GLY A 39 -13.19 -9.27 17.57
N PRO A 40 -13.86 -9.43 18.73
CA PRO A 40 -13.24 -9.22 20.04
C PRO A 40 -12.07 -10.20 20.33
N ASP A 41 -11.97 -11.28 19.56
CA ASP A 41 -11.10 -12.43 19.80
C ASP A 41 -9.94 -12.49 18.79
N GLY A 42 -9.28 -11.36 18.53
CA GLY A 42 -8.01 -11.37 17.81
C GLY A 42 -6.97 -12.22 18.57
N PRO A 43 -6.26 -13.18 17.93
CA PRO A 43 -5.35 -14.11 18.60
C PRO A 43 -4.26 -13.45 19.46
N LEU A 44 -3.98 -12.17 19.21
CA LEU A 44 -2.93 -11.38 19.85
C LEU A 44 -3.46 -10.06 20.44
N VAL A 45 -4.78 -9.90 20.59
CA VAL A 45 -5.38 -8.69 21.18
C VAL A 45 -5.45 -8.81 22.69
N GLU A 46 -4.73 -7.93 23.40
CA GLU A 46 -4.85 -7.75 24.84
C GLU A 46 -6.04 -6.82 25.17
N GLY A 47 -7.26 -7.38 25.23
CA GLY A 47 -8.40 -6.69 25.84
C GLY A 47 -9.74 -6.87 25.10
N PRO A 48 -10.87 -6.78 25.82
CA PRO A 48 -12.19 -6.94 25.23
C PRO A 48 -12.58 -5.68 24.45
N GLY A 49 -12.52 -5.73 23.13
CA GLY A 49 -13.05 -4.65 22.28
C GLY A 49 -12.62 -4.74 20.82
N ALA A 50 -13.51 -4.33 19.92
CA ALA A 50 -13.16 -4.11 18.52
C ALA A 50 -12.10 -3.00 18.44
N GLN A 51 -10.93 -3.31 17.88
CA GLN A 51 -9.87 -2.31 17.71
C GLN A 51 -10.16 -1.45 16.49
N VAL A 52 -10.09 -0.13 16.67
CA VAL A 52 -10.32 0.86 15.63
C VAL A 52 -9.05 1.66 15.36
N GLY A 53 -8.70 1.77 14.08
CA GLY A 53 -7.66 2.67 13.58
C GLY A 53 -8.27 4.01 13.20
N SER A 54 -7.46 5.06 13.21
CA SER A 54 -7.84 6.37 12.68
C SER A 54 -6.79 6.88 11.70
N PHE A 55 -7.24 7.47 10.61
CA PHE A 55 -6.41 8.20 9.67
C PHE A 55 -7.04 9.58 9.41
N GLY A 56 -6.54 10.59 10.12
CA GLY A 56 -7.16 11.91 10.15
C GLY A 56 -8.60 11.84 10.67
N PRO A 57 -9.60 12.41 9.97
CA PRO A 57 -11.00 12.39 10.41
C PRO A 57 -11.73 11.06 10.18
N ILE A 58 -11.08 10.08 9.53
CA ILE A 58 -11.70 8.80 9.18
C ILE A 58 -11.28 7.74 10.20
N THR A 59 -12.27 7.10 10.83
CA THR A 59 -12.08 5.93 11.69
C THR A 59 -12.53 4.67 10.97
N PHE A 60 -11.83 3.57 11.19
CA PHE A 60 -12.15 2.28 10.59
C PHE A 60 -11.76 1.14 11.51
N GLU A 61 -12.47 0.02 11.41
CA GLU A 61 -12.15 -1.19 12.15
C GLU A 61 -10.85 -1.82 11.62
N LEU A 62 -10.00 -2.29 12.52
CA LEU A 62 -8.72 -2.93 12.16
C LEU A 62 -8.95 -4.37 11.72
N THR A 63 -9.55 -4.55 10.54
CA THR A 63 -9.77 -5.87 9.93
C THR A 63 -8.71 -6.19 8.88
N GLY A 64 -8.54 -7.48 8.53
CA GLY A 64 -7.67 -7.90 7.42
C GLY A 64 -7.95 -7.12 6.13
N PRO A 65 -9.19 -7.08 5.62
CA PRO A 65 -9.53 -6.31 4.43
C PRO A 65 -9.22 -4.81 4.54
N ASN A 66 -9.52 -4.18 5.68
CA ASN A 66 -9.27 -2.74 5.86
C ASN A 66 -7.77 -2.43 5.90
N LEU A 67 -6.98 -3.27 6.59
CA LEU A 67 -5.52 -3.11 6.65
C LEU A 67 -4.85 -3.42 5.31
N ALA A 68 -5.37 -4.39 4.55
CA ALA A 68 -4.93 -4.67 3.19
C ALA A 68 -5.15 -3.45 2.30
N LEU A 69 -6.36 -2.89 2.32
CA LEU A 69 -6.71 -1.70 1.53
C LEU A 69 -5.87 -0.49 1.96
N PHE A 70 -5.71 -0.29 3.27
CA PHE A 70 -4.87 0.77 3.82
C PHE A 70 -3.43 0.64 3.34
N GLY A 71 -2.84 -0.56 3.42
CA GLY A 71 -1.48 -0.83 2.94
C GLY A 71 -1.33 -0.57 1.44
N VAL A 72 -2.26 -1.07 0.62
CA VAL A 72 -2.30 -0.82 -0.83
C VAL A 72 -2.36 0.67 -1.14
N LEU A 73 -3.24 1.41 -0.47
CA LEU A 73 -3.42 2.84 -0.70
C LEU A 73 -2.17 3.63 -0.27
N MET A 74 -1.66 3.41 0.94
CA MET A 74 -0.51 4.15 1.45
C MET A 74 0.76 3.86 0.64
N VAL A 75 1.04 2.59 0.36
CA VAL A 75 2.22 2.20 -0.43
C VAL A 75 2.05 2.60 -1.90
N GLY A 76 0.88 2.37 -2.48
CA GLY A 76 0.59 2.72 -3.87
C GLY A 76 0.66 4.22 -4.13
N VAL A 77 0.12 5.04 -3.23
CA VAL A 77 0.18 6.51 -3.34
C VAL A 77 1.60 7.00 -3.11
N SER A 78 2.29 6.56 -2.06
CA SER A 78 3.66 7.02 -1.78
C SER A 78 4.64 6.68 -2.91
N LEU A 79 4.62 5.45 -3.40
CA LEU A 79 5.43 5.05 -4.55
C LEU A 79 5.00 5.78 -5.83
N GLY A 80 3.70 5.94 -6.05
CA GLY A 80 3.17 6.65 -7.22
C GLY A 80 3.63 8.10 -7.26
N VAL A 81 3.53 8.80 -6.13
CA VAL A 81 4.02 10.17 -5.97
C VAL A 81 5.54 10.24 -6.19
N GLY A 82 6.31 9.29 -5.64
CA GLY A 82 7.75 9.22 -5.86
C GLY A 82 8.12 9.04 -7.33
N LEU A 83 7.44 8.14 -8.05
CA LEU A 83 7.64 7.92 -9.49
C LEU A 83 7.26 9.15 -10.31
N LEU A 84 6.17 9.83 -9.96
CA LEU A 84 5.75 11.07 -10.62
C LEU A 84 6.76 12.21 -10.38
N ALA A 85 7.30 12.31 -9.16
CA ALA A 85 8.32 13.30 -8.84
C ALA A 85 9.61 13.06 -9.64
N ILE A 86 10.07 11.82 -9.75
CA ILE A 86 11.22 11.44 -10.58
C ILE A 86 10.97 11.84 -12.03
N ARG A 87 9.81 11.46 -12.58
CA ARG A 87 9.42 11.83 -13.95
C ARG A 87 9.45 13.34 -14.17
N TYR A 88 8.84 14.11 -13.26
CA TYR A 88 8.80 15.56 -13.35
C TYR A 88 10.20 16.19 -13.35
N VAL A 89 11.09 15.70 -12.49
CA VAL A 89 12.49 16.18 -12.43
C VAL A 89 13.25 15.80 -13.71
N SER A 90 13.06 14.58 -14.22
CA SER A 90 13.69 14.13 -15.47
C SER A 90 13.26 14.97 -16.67
N GLU A 91 11.95 15.21 -16.84
CA GLU A 91 11.43 16.06 -17.93
C GLU A 91 11.97 17.48 -17.82
N ARG A 92 12.05 18.04 -16.60
CA ARG A 92 12.63 19.38 -16.38
C ARG A 92 14.12 19.43 -16.69
N ALA A 93 14.88 18.40 -16.34
CA ALA A 93 16.32 18.33 -16.59
C ALA A 93 16.65 18.17 -18.08
N GLU A 94 15.84 17.43 -18.83
CA GLU A 94 16.00 17.29 -20.29
C GLU A 94 15.65 18.59 -21.05
N SER A 95 14.82 19.46 -20.46
CA SER A 95 14.40 20.74 -21.05
C SER A 95 15.31 21.93 -20.76
N ALA A 96 16.34 21.76 -19.92
CA ALA A 96 17.27 22.80 -19.49
C ALA A 96 18.61 22.71 -20.24
#